data_AF-E2ALT5-F1
#
_entry.id   AF-E2ALT5-F1
#
_cell.length_a   1.000
_cell.length_b   1.000
_cell.length_c   1.000
_cell.angle_alpha   90.00
_cell.angle_beta   90.00
_cell.angle_gamma   90.00
#
_symmetry.space_group_name_H-M   'P 1'
#
loop_
_entity.id
_entity.type
_entity.pdbx_description
1 polymer ?
#
loop_
_entity_poly.entity_id
_entity_poly.type
_entity_poly.pdbx_seq_one_letter_code
_entity_poly.pdbx_strand_id
1 'polypeptide(L)'
;NIEATNLNLMGFSKGCAVLNQFLYEFHYYAENPNDNININNFIKLIKSMWWLDGGHNGSKNTWITEHSILRSFAKLKINTYVHVTPYQVRDTHRPWIGLEENNFNEILQNMGVSVQRTLHFGDKTRSLSSHFNILTDIGNNAE
;
A
#
# COMPACT_ATOMS: atom_id res chain seq x y z
N ASN A 1 -14.19 -17.01 -16.65
CA ASN A 1 -14.90 -17.18 -15.37
C ASN A 1 -14.29 -16.18 -14.38
N ILE A 2 -14.88 -14.99 -14.23
CA ILE A 2 -14.27 -13.87 -13.46
C ILE A 2 -14.11 -14.23 -11.97
N GLU A 3 -14.93 -15.14 -11.46
CA GLU A 3 -14.89 -15.62 -10.07
C GLU A 3 -13.63 -16.44 -9.71
N ALA A 4 -12.84 -16.84 -10.71
CA ALA A 4 -11.57 -17.55 -10.52
C ALA A 4 -10.33 -16.67 -10.76
N THR A 5 -10.51 -15.37 -11.03
CA THR A 5 -9.41 -14.46 -11.35
C THR A 5 -8.75 -13.94 -10.07
N ASN A 6 -7.42 -14.06 -9.99
CA ASN A 6 -6.63 -13.40 -8.95
C ASN A 6 -6.27 -11.98 -9.40
N LEU A 7 -6.67 -10.98 -8.62
CA LEU A 7 -6.36 -9.57 -8.88
C LEU A 7 -5.17 -9.12 -8.04
N ASN A 8 -4.24 -8.43 -8.69
CA ASN A 8 -3.14 -7.74 -8.06
C ASN A 8 -3.32 -6.25 -8.31
N LEU A 9 -3.42 -5.46 -7.24
CA LEU A 9 -3.55 -4.00 -7.35
C LEU A 9 -2.20 -3.36 -7.09
N MET A 10 -1.79 -2.44 -7.95
CA MET A 10 -0.52 -1.73 -7.82
C MET A 10 -0.76 -0.24 -7.99
N GLY A 11 -0.34 0.52 -6.99
CA GLY A 11 -0.43 1.97 -6.97
C GLY A 11 0.98 2.55 -7.00
N PHE A 12 1.27 3.40 -7.98
CA PHE A 12 2.52 4.15 -8.05
C PHE A 12 2.28 5.64 -7.82
N SER A 13 3.15 6.28 -7.03
CA SER A 13 3.08 7.72 -6.76
C SER A 13 1.71 8.10 -6.17
N LYS A 14 0.92 8.92 -6.86
CA LYS A 14 -0.46 9.25 -6.45
C LYS A 14 -1.43 8.07 -6.53
N GLY A 15 -1.10 7.00 -7.26
CA GLY A 15 -1.87 5.76 -7.25
C GLY A 15 -1.94 5.11 -5.87
N CYS A 16 -0.95 5.34 -5.00
CA CYS A 16 -0.99 4.89 -3.60
C CYS A 16 -2.14 5.55 -2.82
N ALA A 17 -2.53 6.79 -3.15
CA ALA A 17 -3.68 7.42 -2.52
C ALA A 17 -5.00 6.70 -2.88
N VAL A 18 -5.09 6.11 -4.07
CA VAL A 18 -6.22 5.28 -4.47
C VAL A 18 -6.22 3.97 -3.69
N LEU A 19 -5.05 3.35 -3.48
CA LEU A 19 -4.96 2.16 -2.63
C LEU A 19 -5.35 2.47 -1.18
N ASN A 20 -4.98 3.64 -0.67
CA ASN A 20 -5.41 4.09 0.65
C ASN A 20 -6.94 4.24 0.73
N GLN A 21 -7.58 4.76 -0.32
CA GLN A 21 -9.06 4.82 -0.42
C GLN A 21 -9.68 3.42 -0.41
N PHE A 22 -9.08 2.44 -1.10
CA PHE A 22 -9.53 1.04 -1.01
C PHE A 22 -9.53 0.54 0.44
N LEU A 23 -8.57 0.92 1.29
CA LEU A 23 -8.57 0.51 2.70
C LEU A 23 -9.78 1.07 3.47
N TYR A 24 -10.17 2.33 3.23
CA TYR A 24 -11.39 2.90 3.79
C TYR A 24 -12.64 2.15 3.30
N GLU A 25 -12.72 1.85 2.00
CA GLU A 25 -13.84 1.10 1.43
C GLU A 25 -13.92 -0.32 2.01
N PHE A 26 -12.78 -1.01 2.15
CA PHE A 26 -12.74 -2.33 2.78
C PHE A 26 -13.23 -2.30 4.21
N HIS A 27 -12.89 -1.25 4.96
CA HIS A 27 -13.39 -1.05 6.31
C HIS A 27 -14.91 -0.84 6.31
N TYR A 28 -15.41 0.04 5.44
CA TYR A 28 -16.85 0.29 5.30
C TYR A 28 -17.64 -1.00 4.98
N TYR A 29 -17.21 -1.77 3.98
CA TYR A 29 -17.92 -2.99 3.59
C TYR A 29 -17.73 -4.16 4.57
N ALA A 30 -16.65 -4.17 5.35
CA ALA A 30 -16.50 -5.12 6.45
C ALA A 30 -17.51 -4.86 7.58
N GLU A 31 -17.88 -3.59 7.81
CA GLU A 31 -18.91 -3.21 8.79
C GLU A 31 -20.33 -3.30 8.23
N ASN A 32 -20.50 -3.21 6.92
CA ASN A 32 -21.79 -3.23 6.22
C ASN A 32 -21.86 -4.33 5.13
N PRO A 33 -21.77 -5.63 5.48
CA PRO A 33 -21.61 -6.71 4.50
C PRO A 33 -22.84 -6.93 3.58
N ASN A 34 -24.00 -6.41 3.96
CA ASN A 34 -25.24 -6.56 3.18
C ASN A 34 -25.47 -5.43 2.16
N ASP A 35 -24.66 -4.36 2.19
CA ASP A 35 -24.87 -3.19 1.33
C ASP A 35 -24.62 -3.50 -0.15
N ASN A 36 -23.59 -4.30 -0.46
CA ASN A 36 -23.25 -4.62 -1.83
C ASN A 36 -22.48 -5.94 -1.97
N ILE A 37 -23.19 -7.01 -2.34
CA ILE A 37 -22.60 -8.33 -2.54
C ILE A 37 -21.55 -8.36 -3.66
N ASN A 38 -21.71 -7.53 -4.70
CA ASN A 38 -20.77 -7.49 -5.82
C ASN A 38 -19.42 -6.91 -5.40
N ILE A 39 -19.42 -5.88 -4.54
CA ILE A 39 -18.18 -5.33 -3.99
C ILE A 39 -17.50 -6.34 -3.07
N ASN A 40 -18.25 -7.02 -2.20
CA ASN A 40 -17.69 -8.07 -1.36
C ASN A 40 -17.09 -9.23 -2.17
N ASN A 41 -17.70 -9.59 -3.30
CA ASN A 41 -17.15 -10.57 -4.21
C ASN A 41 -15.89 -10.06 -4.92
N PHE A 42 -15.87 -8.79 -5.36
CA PHE A 42 -14.68 -8.16 -5.93
C PHE A 42 -13.50 -8.14 -4.96
N ILE A 43 -13.71 -7.76 -3.70
CA ILE A 43 -12.66 -7.72 -2.67
C ILE A 43 -11.99 -9.09 -2.51
N LYS A 44 -12.77 -10.18 -2.54
CA LYS A 44 -12.25 -11.56 -2.41
C LYS A 44 -11.33 -11.98 -3.57
N LEU A 45 -11.44 -11.33 -4.72
CA LEU A 45 -10.56 -11.59 -5.87
C LEU A 45 -9.18 -10.95 -5.69
N ILE A 46 -9.04 -9.92 -4.85
CA ILE A 46 -7.76 -9.26 -4.60
C ILE A 46 -6.86 -10.17 -3.76
N LYS A 47 -5.71 -10.56 -4.31
CA LYS A 47 -4.72 -11.40 -3.63
C LYS A 47 -3.51 -10.63 -3.17
N SER A 48 -3.19 -9.52 -3.84
CA SER A 48 -2.02 -8.71 -3.49
C SER A 48 -2.26 -7.23 -3.76
N MET A 49 -1.67 -6.40 -2.91
CA MET A 49 -1.64 -4.95 -3.06
C MET A 49 -0.22 -4.43 -2.91
N TRP A 50 0.15 -3.54 -3.83
CA TRP A 50 1.52 -3.03 -3.99
C TRP A 50 1.52 -1.50 -3.91
N TRP A 51 2.09 -0.95 -2.85
CA TRP A 51 2.34 0.49 -2.72
C TRP A 51 3.74 0.80 -3.23
N LEU A 52 3.82 1.54 -4.35
CA LEU A 52 5.07 1.90 -5.02
C LEU A 52 5.35 3.39 -4.87
N ASP A 53 6.30 3.69 -3.99
CA ASP A 53 6.86 5.02 -3.71
C ASP A 53 5.79 6.10 -3.52
N GLY A 54 4.83 5.78 -2.65
CA GLY A 54 3.69 6.63 -2.34
C GLY A 54 4.10 7.97 -1.74
N GLY A 55 3.50 9.03 -2.27
CA GLY A 55 3.73 10.38 -1.78
C GLY A 55 2.76 11.39 -2.40
N HIS A 56 2.45 12.44 -1.66
CA HIS A 56 1.68 13.58 -2.14
C HIS A 56 2.09 14.86 -1.41
N ASN A 57 1.57 16.01 -1.87
CA ASN A 57 1.89 17.34 -1.32
C ASN A 57 1.10 17.69 -0.04
N GLY A 58 0.39 16.72 0.53
CA GLY A 58 -0.35 16.90 1.79
C GLY A 58 0.55 16.59 2.97
N SER A 59 0.20 17.11 4.14
CA SER A 59 1.02 17.02 5.36
C SER A 59 0.79 15.79 6.23
N LYS A 60 -0.12 14.89 5.81
CA LYS A 60 -0.49 13.66 6.51
C LYS A 60 -1.25 12.70 5.59
N ASN A 61 -1.49 11.49 6.06
CA ASN A 61 -2.28 10.44 5.41
C ASN A 61 -1.68 9.98 4.08
N THR A 62 -0.35 10.07 3.95
CA THR A 62 0.37 9.42 2.86
C THR A 62 0.33 7.91 3.01
N TRP A 63 0.36 7.43 4.25
CA TRP A 63 0.04 6.04 4.60
C TRP A 63 -1.06 6.01 5.66
N ILE A 64 -1.90 4.99 5.62
CA ILE A 64 -2.97 4.79 6.61
C ILE A 64 -2.34 4.30 7.90
N THR A 65 -2.69 4.91 9.03
CA THR A 65 -2.19 4.48 10.35
C THR A 65 -3.32 4.20 11.34
N GLU A 66 -4.56 4.36 10.91
CA GLU A 66 -5.75 4.12 11.73
C GLU A 66 -5.96 2.62 11.97
N HIS A 67 -5.84 2.20 13.23
CA HIS A 67 -5.91 0.79 13.62
C HIS A 67 -7.21 0.08 13.24
N SER A 68 -8.37 0.74 13.26
CA SER A 68 -9.66 0.13 12.89
C SER A 68 -9.69 -0.27 11.41
N ILE A 69 -9.15 0.60 10.55
CA ILE A 69 -9.05 0.41 9.11
C ILE A 69 -8.07 -0.73 8.80
N LEU A 70 -6.86 -0.65 9.37
CA LEU A 70 -5.83 -1.67 9.15
C LEU A 70 -6.24 -3.04 9.72
N ARG A 71 -7.03 -3.07 10.81
CA ARG A 71 -7.61 -4.32 11.33
C ARG A 71 -8.62 -4.95 10.37
N SER A 72 -9.40 -4.14 9.66
CA SER A 72 -10.33 -4.64 8.65
C SER A 72 -9.58 -5.18 7.45
N PHE A 73 -8.55 -4.47 7.00
CA PHE A 73 -7.65 -4.95 5.93
C PHE A 73 -6.92 -6.25 6.31
N ALA A 74 -6.39 -6.37 7.53
CA ALA A 74 -5.68 -7.56 7.98
C ALA A 74 -6.52 -8.84 7.90
N LYS A 75 -7.84 -8.75 8.15
CA LYS A 75 -8.77 -9.89 8.05
C LYS A 75 -8.91 -10.43 6.61
N LEU A 76 -8.63 -9.61 5.59
CA LEU A 76 -8.72 -10.00 4.18
C LEU A 76 -7.57 -10.91 3.74
N LYS A 77 -6.47 -10.97 4.51
CA LYS A 77 -5.28 -11.78 4.20
C LYS A 77 -4.70 -11.50 2.80
N ILE A 78 -4.73 -10.22 2.41
CA ILE A 78 -4.11 -9.75 1.16
C ILE A 78 -2.60 -9.62 1.37
N ASN A 79 -1.80 -10.20 0.48
CA ASN A 79 -0.35 -10.03 0.51
C ASN A 79 0.00 -8.56 0.24
N THR A 80 0.82 -7.98 1.11
CA THR A 80 1.11 -6.55 1.09
C THR A 80 2.57 -6.32 0.72
N TYR A 81 2.78 -5.54 -0.33
CA TYR A 81 4.11 -5.19 -0.82
C TYR A 81 4.30 -3.68 -0.73
N VAL A 82 5.36 -3.27 -0.03
CA VAL A 82 5.70 -1.87 0.20
C VAL A 82 7.06 -1.62 -0.42
N HIS A 83 7.08 -0.89 -1.51
CA HIS A 83 8.31 -0.49 -2.19
C HIS A 83 8.47 1.01 -2.09
N VAL A 84 9.58 1.46 -1.52
CA VAL A 84 9.84 2.88 -1.28
C VAL A 84 11.25 3.24 -1.68
N THR A 85 11.48 4.51 -1.93
CA THR A 85 12.81 5.08 -2.19
C THR A 85 13.14 6.18 -1.18
N PRO A 86 14.42 6.53 -1.00
CA PRO A 86 14.81 7.70 -0.22
C PRO A 86 14.14 9.02 -0.65
N TYR A 87 13.62 9.10 -1.89
CA TYR A 87 12.88 10.28 -2.36
C TYR A 87 11.65 10.60 -1.51
N GLN A 88 10.93 9.58 -1.05
CA GLN A 88 9.74 9.74 -0.22
C GLN A 88 10.08 9.59 1.27
N VAL A 89 10.59 8.42 1.67
CA VAL A 89 10.68 8.06 3.11
C VAL A 89 11.86 8.68 3.85
N ARG A 90 12.79 9.33 3.15
CA ARG A 90 13.92 10.07 3.74
C ARG A 90 13.89 11.57 3.40
N ASP A 91 12.74 12.10 2.98
CA ASP A 91 12.62 13.54 2.73
C ASP A 91 12.49 14.32 4.05
N THR A 92 13.51 15.08 4.39
CA THR A 92 13.55 15.93 5.60
C THR A 92 12.51 17.06 5.57
N HIS A 93 12.01 17.45 4.40
CA HIS A 93 10.94 18.45 4.27
C HIS A 93 9.55 17.83 4.43
N ARG A 94 9.43 16.51 4.24
CA ARG A 94 8.18 15.75 4.34
C ARG A 94 8.35 14.53 5.26
N PRO A 95 8.81 14.73 6.52
CA PRO A 95 9.23 13.63 7.40
C PRO A 95 8.08 12.69 7.77
N TRP A 96 6.83 13.17 7.75
CA TRP A 96 5.64 12.35 8.02
C TRP A 96 5.52 11.16 7.06
N ILE A 97 6.02 11.26 5.82
CA ILE A 97 5.90 10.17 4.86
C ILE A 97 6.63 8.92 5.38
N GLY A 98 7.87 9.07 5.86
CA GLY A 98 8.63 7.96 6.44
C GLY A 98 8.07 7.48 7.77
N LEU A 99 7.56 8.41 8.60
CA LEU A 99 6.94 8.06 9.90
C LEU A 99 5.66 7.25 9.72
N GLU A 100 4.75 7.70 8.87
CA GLU A 100 3.50 7.02 8.57
C GLU A 100 3.75 5.67 7.87
N GLU A 101 4.73 5.61 6.97
CA GLU A 101 5.12 4.37 6.31
C GLU A 101 5.64 3.32 7.29
N ASN A 102 6.53 3.70 8.21
CA ASN A 102 6.99 2.81 9.27
C ASN A 102 5.82 2.32 10.14
N ASN A 103 4.95 3.24 10.59
CA ASN A 103 3.78 2.89 11.40
C ASN A 103 2.84 1.94 10.65
N PHE A 104 2.58 2.16 9.37
CA PHE A 104 1.75 1.28 8.54
C PHE A 104 2.31 -0.14 8.52
N ASN A 105 3.61 -0.31 8.26
CA ASN A 105 4.25 -1.63 8.27
C ASN A 105 4.18 -2.28 9.66
N GLU A 106 4.53 -1.55 10.72
CA GLU A 106 4.56 -2.08 12.09
C GLU A 106 3.17 -2.54 12.53
N ILE A 107 2.13 -1.74 12.28
CA ILE A 107 0.75 -2.10 12.65
C ILE A 107 0.32 -3.38 11.91
N LEU A 108 0.57 -3.47 10.61
CA LEU A 108 0.19 -4.64 9.81
C LEU A 108 0.96 -5.91 10.20
N GLN A 109 2.26 -5.81 10.43
CA GLN A 109 3.08 -6.93 10.91
C GLN A 109 2.62 -7.40 12.29
N ASN A 110 2.31 -6.48 13.21
CA ASN A 110 1.75 -6.80 14.52
C ASN A 110 0.36 -7.46 14.44
N MET A 111 -0.39 -7.22 13.36
CA MET A 111 -1.66 -7.89 13.06
C MET A 111 -1.49 -9.22 12.31
N GLY A 112 -0.25 -9.66 12.04
CA GLY A 112 0.05 -10.91 11.36
C GLY A 112 -0.11 -10.88 9.84
N VAL A 113 -0.16 -9.69 9.23
CA VAL A 113 -0.21 -9.55 7.77
C VAL A 113 1.17 -9.84 7.17
N SER A 114 1.20 -10.56 6.05
CA SER A 114 2.43 -10.76 5.28
C SER A 114 2.78 -9.47 4.54
N VAL A 115 3.68 -8.68 5.15
CA VAL A 115 4.17 -7.42 4.60
C VAL A 115 5.61 -7.61 4.12
N GLN A 116 5.84 -7.47 2.82
CA GLN A 116 7.17 -7.43 2.22
C GLN A 116 7.56 -5.98 1.93
N ARG A 117 8.52 -5.47 2.68
CA ARG A 117 9.02 -4.10 2.55
C ARG A 117 10.38 -4.08 1.87
N THR A 118 10.51 -3.29 0.80
CA THR A 118 11.77 -3.09 0.08
C THR A 118 12.10 -1.59 0.00
N LEU A 119 13.28 -1.23 0.50
CA LEU A 119 13.85 0.11 0.29
C LEU A 119 14.80 0.07 -0.91
N HIS A 120 14.34 0.62 -2.03
CA HIS A 120 15.10 0.72 -3.26
C HIS A 120 16.10 1.85 -3.21
N PHE A 121 17.30 1.63 -3.76
CA PHE A 121 18.36 2.63 -3.86
C PHE A 121 18.73 3.26 -2.50
N GLY A 122 18.66 2.47 -1.42
CA GLY A 122 18.87 2.95 -0.05
C GLY A 122 20.29 3.47 0.24
N ASP A 123 21.25 3.17 -0.62
CA ASP A 123 22.63 3.66 -0.63
C ASP A 123 22.80 4.98 -1.39
N LYS A 124 21.82 5.39 -2.18
CA LYS A 124 21.87 6.61 -3.00
C LYS A 124 21.21 7.79 -2.30
N THR A 125 21.64 9.00 -2.70
CA THR A 125 20.96 10.24 -2.31
C THR A 125 19.54 10.25 -2.89
N ARG A 126 18.60 10.84 -2.14
CA ARG A 126 17.21 11.03 -2.60
C ARG A 126 17.18 11.75 -3.95
N SER A 127 16.41 11.24 -4.91
CA SER A 127 16.28 11.88 -6.22
C SER A 127 14.91 11.62 -6.84
N LEU A 128 14.40 12.55 -7.64
CA LEU A 128 13.18 12.30 -8.40
C LEU A 128 13.38 11.20 -9.45
N SER A 129 14.62 11.00 -9.93
CA SER A 129 14.92 9.89 -10.82
C SER A 129 14.71 8.53 -10.13
N SER A 130 15.15 8.36 -8.89
CA SER A 130 14.93 7.11 -8.15
C SER A 130 13.44 6.80 -7.95
N HIS A 131 12.61 7.83 -7.77
CA HIS A 131 11.15 7.69 -7.70
C HIS A 131 10.56 6.97 -8.92
N PHE A 132 11.01 7.31 -10.13
CA PHE A 132 10.53 6.64 -11.35
C PHE A 132 11.22 5.31 -11.62
N ASN A 133 12.51 5.20 -11.29
CA ASN A 133 13.31 3.98 -11.56
C ASN A 133 12.80 2.75 -10.79
N ILE A 134 12.02 2.96 -9.71
CA ILE A 134 11.38 1.87 -8.97
C ILE A 134 10.49 0.99 -9.87
N LEU A 135 9.86 1.55 -10.90
CA LEU A 135 8.98 0.82 -11.81
C LEU A 135 9.79 -0.20 -12.64
N THR A 136 10.99 0.18 -13.06
CA THR A 136 11.91 -0.72 -13.76
C THR A 136 12.47 -1.77 -12.82
N ASP A 137 12.84 -1.38 -11.60
CA ASP A 137 13.43 -2.29 -10.62
C ASP A 137 12.46 -3.41 -10.21
N ILE A 138 11.19 -3.06 -9.98
CA ILE A 138 10.15 -4.05 -9.67
C ILE A 138 9.87 -4.95 -10.87
N GLY A 139 9.84 -4.41 -12.09
CA GLY A 139 9.64 -5.19 -13.31
C GLY A 139 10.69 -6.29 -13.48
N ASN A 140 11.93 -6.05 -13.07
CA ASN A 140 13.02 -7.03 -13.13
C ASN A 140 12.99 -8.07 -11.98
N ASN A 141 12.28 -7.78 -10.88
CA ASN A 141 12.17 -8.65 -9.71
C ASN A 141 10.85 -9.44 -9.67
N ALA A 142 9.97 -9.25 -10.65
CA ALA A 142 8.66 -9.90 -10.76
C ALA A 142 8.67 -11.14 -11.68
N GLU A 143 9.84 -11.55 -12.18
CA GLU A 143 10.07 -12.82 -12.89
C GLU A 143 10.56 -13.93 -11.95
#